data_AF-A0AAW9IKD3-F1
#
_entry.id   AF-A0AAW9IKD3-F1
#
_cell.length_a   1.000
_cell.length_b   1.000
_cell.length_c   1.000
_cell.angle_alpha   90.00
_cell.angle_beta   90.00
_cell.angle_gamma   90.00
#
_symmetry.space_group_name_H-M   'P 1'
#
loop_
_entity.id
_entity.type
_entity.pdbx_description
1 polymer ?
#
loop_
_entity_poly.entity_id
_entity_poly.type
_entity_poly.pdbx_seq_one_letter_code
_entity_poly.pdbx_strand_id
1 'polypeptide(L)'
;AIANRIIEEFMLVCNETIAEHMFWTNLPFVYRIHEEPDEEKLEKFKEFVHNLGYVVRWGQEAHPRALQDILEKVEGKKEETVVSTLLLRSMMQAKYSPECVGHFGLAAKYYCHFTSPIRRYPDLQIHRIIKEQLNGKIDEKRTGRLTNIVEV
;
A
#
# COMPACT_ATOMS: atom_id res chain seq x y z
N ALA A 1 1.77 -22.28 -1.67
CA ALA A 1 2.38 -23.01 -2.81
C ALA A 1 3.12 -22.03 -3.71
N ILE A 2 4.17 -22.47 -4.42
CA ILE A 2 4.99 -21.62 -5.31
C ILE A 2 4.12 -20.92 -6.37
N ALA A 3 3.14 -21.61 -6.95
CA ALA A 3 2.23 -21.04 -7.94
C ALA A 3 1.48 -19.79 -7.43
N ASN A 4 0.99 -19.80 -6.19
CA ASN A 4 0.28 -18.65 -5.62
C ASN A 4 1.20 -17.43 -5.52
N ARG A 5 2.45 -17.63 -5.07
CA ARG A 5 3.46 -16.56 -4.98
C ARG A 5 3.77 -15.99 -6.36
N ILE A 6 3.97 -16.83 -7.37
CA ILE A 6 4.24 -16.35 -8.74
C ILE A 6 3.10 -15.45 -9.25
N ILE A 7 1.85 -15.88 -9.07
CA ILE A 7 0.70 -15.07 -9.49
C ILE A 7 0.65 -13.76 -8.70
N GLU A 8 0.85 -13.82 -7.38
CA GLU A 8 0.90 -12.63 -6.51
C GLU A 8 1.94 -11.61 -7.00
N GLU A 9 3.18 -12.03 -7.25
CA GLU A 9 4.24 -11.15 -7.75
C GLU A 9 3.89 -10.51 -9.11
N PHE A 10 3.30 -11.28 -10.04
CA PHE A 10 2.83 -10.71 -11.31
C PHE A 10 1.73 -9.67 -11.11
N MET A 11 0.83 -9.90 -10.16
CA MET A 11 -0.22 -8.93 -9.86
C MET A 11 0.36 -7.67 -9.22
N LEU A 12 1.34 -7.79 -8.31
CA LEU A 12 2.01 -6.66 -7.66
C LEU A 12 2.73 -5.77 -8.70
N VAL A 13 3.57 -6.36 -9.55
CA VAL A 13 4.30 -5.63 -10.59
C VAL A 13 3.33 -4.92 -11.54
N CYS A 14 2.24 -5.57 -11.95
CA CYS A 14 1.23 -4.95 -12.81
C CYS A 14 0.54 -3.77 -12.12
N ASN A 15 0.16 -3.93 -10.85
CA ASN A 15 -0.48 -2.89 -10.05
C ASN A 15 0.43 -1.67 -9.86
N GLU A 16 1.71 -1.86 -9.53
CA GLU A 16 2.69 -0.79 -9.38
C GLU A 16 2.92 -0.04 -10.71
N THR A 17 3.09 -0.79 -11.80
CA THR A 17 3.30 -0.22 -13.15
C THR A 17 2.14 0.69 -13.56
N ILE A 18 0.90 0.25 -13.34
CA ILE A 18 -0.29 1.04 -13.68
C ILE A 18 -0.39 2.28 -12.78
N ALA A 19 -0.14 2.12 -11.47
CA ALA A 19 -0.20 3.23 -10.53
C ALA A 19 0.84 4.31 -10.88
N GLU A 20 2.08 3.93 -11.15
CA GLU A 20 3.13 4.86 -11.52
C GLU A 20 2.82 5.55 -12.85
N HIS A 21 2.39 4.80 -13.87
CA HIS A 21 2.04 5.37 -15.16
C HIS A 21 0.95 6.45 -15.02
N MET A 22 -0.12 6.13 -14.29
CA MET A 22 -1.25 7.03 -14.14
C MET A 22 -0.94 8.24 -13.26
N PHE A 23 -0.06 8.09 -12.26
CA PHE A 23 0.43 9.21 -11.46
C PHE A 23 1.03 10.32 -12.32
N TRP A 24 1.88 9.96 -13.28
CA TRP A 24 2.53 10.95 -14.16
C TRP A 24 1.59 11.59 -15.19
N THR A 25 0.42 11.00 -15.45
CA THR A 25 -0.60 11.62 -16.32
C THR A 25 -1.36 12.78 -15.65
N ASN A 26 -1.27 12.92 -14.32
CA ASN A 26 -2.06 13.89 -13.53
C ASN A 26 -3.58 13.80 -13.73
N LEU A 27 -4.09 12.64 -14.15
CA LEU A 27 -5.51 12.39 -14.27
C LEU A 27 -6.09 11.94 -12.93
N PRO A 28 -7.36 12.27 -12.62
CA PRO A 28 -8.04 11.73 -11.46
C PRO A 28 -8.04 10.20 -11.52
N PHE A 29 -7.56 9.57 -10.45
CA PHE A 29 -7.30 8.13 -10.38
C PHE A 29 -7.57 7.59 -8.98
N VAL A 30 -7.65 6.27 -8.83
CA VAL A 30 -7.87 5.63 -7.52
C VAL A 30 -6.63 4.82 -7.14
N TYR A 31 -5.94 5.26 -6.09
CA TYR A 31 -4.81 4.55 -5.50
C TYR A 31 -5.27 3.64 -4.36
N ARG A 32 -4.48 2.61 -4.10
CA ARG A 32 -4.61 1.78 -2.90
C ARG A 32 -3.48 2.17 -1.98
N ILE A 33 -3.79 2.97 -0.96
CA ILE A 33 -2.78 3.54 -0.08
C ILE A 33 -2.74 2.81 1.25
N HIS A 34 -1.57 2.85 1.87
CA HIS A 34 -1.35 2.42 3.23
C HIS A 34 -0.41 3.44 3.87
N GLU A 35 -0.99 4.27 4.74
CA GLU A 35 -0.27 5.34 5.43
C GLU A 35 0.79 4.76 6.36
N GLU A 36 1.71 5.63 6.77
CA GLU A 36 2.65 5.30 7.84
C GLU A 36 1.90 5.00 9.14
N PRO A 37 2.41 4.08 9.97
CA PRO A 37 1.83 3.80 11.27
C PRO A 37 1.81 5.04 12.16
N ASP A 38 0.82 5.10 13.04
CA ASP A 38 0.73 6.15 14.06
C ASP A 38 1.96 6.13 15.00
N GLU A 39 2.53 7.30 15.27
CA GLU A 39 3.75 7.45 16.08
C GLU A 39 3.58 6.86 17.49
N GLU A 40 2.42 7.06 18.13
CA GLU A 40 2.15 6.54 19.47
C GLU A 40 2.12 5.01 19.46
N LYS A 41 1.51 4.41 18.43
CA LYS A 41 1.48 2.95 18.26
C LYS A 41 2.88 2.38 17.98
N LEU A 42 3.69 3.08 17.18
CA LEU A 42 5.06 2.66 16.90
C LEU A 42 5.96 2.74 18.12
N GLU A 43 5.84 3.79 18.93
CA GLU A 43 6.65 3.92 20.14
C GLU A 43 6.29 2.82 21.15
N LYS A 44 5.00 2.52 21.35
CA LYS A 44 4.57 1.38 22.18
C LYS A 44 5.11 0.05 21.68
N PHE A 45 5.11 -0.16 20.36
CA PHE A 45 5.69 -1.37 19.77
C PHE A 45 7.19 -1.44 20.00
N LYS A 46 7.91 -0.34 19.80
CA LYS A 46 9.36 -0.20 20.00
C LYS A 46 9.76 -0.47 21.45
N GLU A 47 9.05 0.09 22.42
CA GLU A 47 9.25 -0.19 23.86
C GLU A 47 9.05 -1.67 24.18
N PHE A 48 8.00 -2.28 23.63
CA PHE A 48 7.70 -3.70 23.83
C PHE A 48 8.85 -4.60 23.34
N VAL A 49 9.31 -4.40 22.10
CA VAL A 49 10.40 -5.22 21.54
C VAL A 49 11.74 -4.92 22.21
N HIS A 50 11.97 -3.69 22.67
CA HIS A 50 13.15 -3.34 23.47
C HIS A 50 13.18 -4.11 24.80
N ASN A 51 12.04 -4.25 25.48
CA ASN A 51 11.92 -5.04 26.71
C ASN A 51 12.17 -6.54 26.49
N LEU A 52 11.99 -7.03 25.26
CA LEU A 52 12.35 -8.39 24.86
C LEU A 52 13.83 -8.53 24.44
N GLY A 53 14.62 -7.46 24.52
CA GLY A 53 16.04 -7.44 24.16
C GLY A 53 16.34 -7.14 22.69
N TYR A 54 15.33 -6.75 21.90
CA TYR A 54 15.52 -6.36 20.51
C TYR A 54 15.75 -4.86 20.39
N VAL A 55 16.96 -4.48 20.00
CA VAL A 55 17.28 -3.08 19.73
C VAL A 55 16.74 -2.71 18.35
N VAL A 56 15.85 -1.73 18.35
CA VAL A 56 15.28 -1.11 17.17
C VAL A 56 15.98 0.22 16.93
N ARG A 57 16.49 0.42 15.71
CA ARG A 57 17.15 1.66 15.31
C ARG A 57 16.45 2.22 14.09
N TRP A 58 15.38 2.98 14.29
CA TRP A 58 14.87 3.91 13.30
C TRP A 58 14.87 5.33 13.88
N GLY A 59 14.94 6.33 12.98
CA GLY A 59 14.96 7.75 13.35
C GLY A 59 13.56 8.25 13.73
N GLN A 60 13.21 9.46 13.29
CA GLN A 60 11.85 9.98 13.47
C GLN A 60 10.81 9.21 12.64
N GLU A 61 11.20 8.74 11.45
CA GLU A 61 10.34 7.96 10.56
C GLU A 61 10.71 6.46 10.61
N ALA A 62 9.71 5.60 10.83
CA ALA A 62 9.92 4.16 10.84
C ALA A 62 9.90 3.62 9.41
N HIS A 63 11.04 3.20 8.87
CA HIS A 63 11.07 2.62 7.52
C HIS A 63 10.56 1.15 7.53
N PRO A 64 9.77 0.68 6.53
CA PRO A 64 9.26 -0.70 6.48
C PRO A 64 10.35 -1.76 6.64
N ARG A 65 11.54 -1.51 6.08
CA ARG A 65 12.72 -2.38 6.22
C ARG A 65 13.13 -2.61 7.68
N ALA A 66 13.08 -1.58 8.52
CA ALA A 66 13.49 -1.71 9.92
C ALA A 66 12.50 -2.57 10.72
N LEU A 67 11.21 -2.53 10.37
CA LEU A 67 10.19 -3.40 10.94
C LEU A 67 10.37 -4.86 10.46
N GLN A 68 10.69 -5.04 9.18
CA GLN A 68 11.00 -6.34 8.61
C GLN A 68 12.19 -7.01 9.30
N ASP A 69 13.27 -6.25 9.57
CA ASP A 69 14.44 -6.78 10.26
C ASP A 69 14.14 -7.25 11.70
N ILE A 70 13.09 -6.72 12.35
CA ILE A 70 12.62 -7.22 13.65
C ILE A 70 11.93 -8.56 13.48
N LEU A 71 11.05 -8.69 12.47
CA LEU A 71 10.37 -9.94 12.17
C LEU A 71 11.37 -11.07 11.87
N GLU A 72 12.39 -10.80 11.05
CA GLU A 72 13.47 -11.73 10.75
C GLU A 72 14.23 -12.17 12.02
N LYS A 73 14.41 -11.27 13.00
CA LYS A 73 15.10 -11.60 14.26
C LYS A 73 14.26 -12.43 15.22
N VAL A 74 12.93 -12.34 15.15
CA VAL A 74 12.02 -13.09 16.03
C VAL A 74 11.54 -14.40 15.41
N GLU A 75 11.77 -14.61 14.12
CA GLU A 75 11.41 -15.83 13.40
C GLU A 75 11.96 -17.09 14.10
N GLY A 76 11.07 -18.06 14.35
CA GLY A 76 11.35 -19.31 15.04
C GLY A 76 11.46 -19.22 16.56
N LYS A 77 11.27 -18.03 17.16
CA LYS A 77 11.35 -17.83 18.62
C LYS A 77 9.99 -17.88 19.28
N LYS A 78 9.97 -18.02 20.62
CA LYS A 78 8.73 -18.17 21.40
C LYS A 78 7.85 -16.91 21.32
N GLU A 79 8.47 -15.75 21.15
CA GLU A 79 7.86 -14.43 21.08
C GLU A 79 7.44 -14.02 19.66
N GLU A 80 7.73 -14.80 18.62
CA GLU A 80 7.42 -14.47 17.23
C GLU A 80 5.96 -14.04 17.03
N THR A 81 5.03 -14.86 17.53
CA THR A 81 3.59 -14.65 17.38
C THR A 81 3.12 -13.35 18.02
N VAL A 82 3.61 -13.03 19.23
CA VAL A 82 3.19 -11.83 19.95
C VAL A 82 3.79 -10.57 19.31
N VAL A 83 5.06 -10.61 18.91
CA VAL A 83 5.72 -9.50 18.22
C VAL A 83 5.05 -9.23 16.88
N SER A 84 4.81 -10.26 16.07
CA SER A 84 4.14 -10.13 14.77
C SER A 84 2.72 -9.56 14.90
N THR A 85 1.97 -10.03 15.90
CA THR A 85 0.60 -9.55 16.14
C THR A 85 0.60 -8.08 16.56
N LEU A 86 1.52 -7.67 17.45
CA LEU A 86 1.60 -6.28 17.89
C LEU A 86 2.06 -5.35 16.77
N LEU A 87 3.01 -5.80 15.93
CA LEU A 87 3.42 -5.06 14.75
C LEU A 87 2.25 -4.85 13.79
N LEU A 88 1.48 -5.89 13.48
CA LEU A 88 0.31 -5.76 12.60
C LEU A 88 -0.74 -4.80 13.17
N ARG A 89 -0.89 -4.74 14.50
CA ARG A 89 -1.81 -3.82 15.18
C ARG A 89 -1.33 -2.39 15.24
N SER A 90 -0.02 -2.14 15.10
CA SER A 90 0.50 -0.77 15.01
C SER A 90 0.31 -0.17 13.61
N MET A 91 0.20 -1.00 12.57
CA MET A 91 -0.04 -0.56 11.19
C MET A 91 -1.41 0.10 10.99
N MET A 92 -1.51 0.96 9.96
CA MET A 92 -2.76 1.56 9.50
C MET A 92 -3.54 0.62 8.58
N GLN A 93 -4.85 0.83 8.48
CA GLN A 93 -5.67 0.09 7.53
C GLN A 93 -5.51 0.69 6.12
N ALA A 94 -5.20 -0.15 5.13
CA ALA A 94 -5.15 0.29 3.74
C ALA A 94 -6.53 0.74 3.23
N LYS A 95 -6.58 1.87 2.53
CA LYS A 95 -7.80 2.51 2.01
C LYS A 95 -7.64 2.89 0.53
N TYR A 96 -8.76 3.15 -0.14
CA TYR A 96 -8.72 3.75 -1.47
C TYR A 96 -8.66 5.27 -1.32
N SER A 97 -7.91 5.95 -2.19
CA SER A 97 -7.75 7.40 -2.13
C SER A 97 -7.46 7.96 -3.52
N PRO A 98 -7.90 9.20 -3.83
CA PRO A 98 -7.46 9.91 -5.02
C PRO A 98 -6.01 10.40 -4.91
N GLU A 99 -5.50 10.55 -3.69
CA GLU A 99 -4.13 10.98 -3.42
C GLU A 99 -3.17 9.80 -3.35
N CYS A 100 -2.02 9.92 -4.01
CA CYS A 100 -0.96 8.92 -3.99
C CYS A 100 0.04 9.22 -2.86
N VAL A 101 -0.21 8.68 -1.67
CA VAL A 101 0.70 8.78 -0.51
C VAL A 101 1.61 7.56 -0.35
N GLY A 102 1.51 6.57 -1.23
CA GLY A 102 2.25 5.32 -1.17
C GLY A 102 1.56 4.21 -0.35
N HIS A 103 2.23 3.06 -0.27
CA HIS A 103 1.74 1.87 0.42
C HIS A 103 2.83 1.31 1.34
N PHE A 104 2.86 1.77 2.59
CA PHE A 104 3.87 1.45 3.59
C PHE A 104 4.06 -0.07 3.79
N GLY A 105 2.98 -0.82 3.95
CA GLY A 105 3.06 -2.28 4.17
C GLY A 105 3.62 -3.08 2.99
N LEU A 106 3.67 -2.50 1.79
CA LEU A 106 4.29 -3.11 0.60
C LEU A 106 5.64 -2.46 0.26
N ALA A 107 6.05 -1.44 1.02
CA ALA A 107 7.19 -0.57 0.69
C ALA A 107 7.12 -0.01 -0.75
N ALA A 108 5.91 0.25 -1.27
CA ALA A 108 5.70 0.71 -2.65
C ALA A 108 5.34 2.20 -2.69
N LYS A 109 6.01 2.97 -3.55
CA LYS A 109 5.75 4.41 -3.73
C LYS A 109 4.44 4.68 -4.49
N TYR A 110 4.16 3.85 -5.50
CA TYR A 110 2.96 3.93 -6.33
C TYR A 110 2.24 2.59 -6.25
N TYR A 111 0.99 2.58 -5.81
CA TYR A 111 0.21 1.35 -5.75
C TYR A 111 -1.28 1.58 -5.97
N CYS A 112 -1.88 0.71 -6.78
CA CYS A 112 -3.32 0.66 -7.01
C CYS A 112 -3.78 -0.79 -7.13
N HIS A 113 -5.09 -1.03 -7.17
CA HIS A 113 -5.62 -2.34 -7.53
C HIS A 113 -6.13 -2.31 -8.97
N PHE A 114 -5.53 -3.11 -9.85
CA PHE A 114 -5.90 -3.18 -11.27
C PHE A 114 -6.31 -4.56 -11.75
N THR A 115 -5.80 -5.60 -11.11
CA THR A 115 -5.84 -6.97 -11.65
C THR A 115 -7.11 -7.76 -11.32
N SER A 116 -8.16 -7.15 -10.77
CA SER A 116 -9.40 -7.86 -10.42
C SER A 116 -10.70 -7.04 -10.63
N PRO A 117 -10.95 -6.48 -11.83
CA PRO A 117 -12.13 -5.63 -12.12
C PRO A 117 -13.48 -6.36 -12.00
N ILE A 118 -13.50 -7.69 -12.09
CA ILE A 118 -14.73 -8.49 -11.96
C ILE A 118 -15.31 -8.42 -10.53
N ARG A 119 -14.46 -8.23 -9.52
CA ARG A 119 -14.82 -8.36 -8.11
C ARG A 119 -14.44 -7.16 -7.23
N ARG A 120 -13.87 -6.11 -7.81
CA ARG A 120 -13.49 -4.88 -7.12
C ARG A 120 -13.88 -3.68 -7.97
N TYR A 121 -14.73 -2.81 -7.43
CA TYR A 121 -15.19 -1.61 -8.13
C TYR A 121 -14.05 -0.61 -8.44
N PRO A 122 -13.06 -0.38 -7.56
CA PRO A 122 -11.91 0.48 -7.88
C PRO A 122 -11.14 0.03 -9.11
N ASP A 123 -10.85 -1.28 -9.23
CA ASP A 123 -10.24 -1.86 -10.42
C ASP A 123 -11.06 -1.57 -11.68
N LEU A 124 -12.39 -1.77 -11.63
CA LEU A 124 -13.28 -1.46 -12.76
C LEU A 124 -13.23 0.02 -13.14
N GLN A 125 -13.21 0.91 -12.15
CA GLN A 125 -13.16 2.35 -12.38
C GLN A 125 -11.85 2.77 -13.05
N ILE A 126 -10.71 2.25 -12.60
CA ILE A 126 -9.43 2.58 -13.23
C ILE A 126 -9.29 1.99 -14.64
N HIS A 127 -9.85 0.80 -14.91
CA HIS A 127 -9.93 0.26 -16.27
C HIS A 127 -10.70 1.20 -17.21
N ARG A 128 -11.79 1.82 -16.74
CA ARG A 128 -12.56 2.81 -17.52
C ARG A 128 -11.75 4.07 -17.78
N ILE A 129 -11.07 4.60 -16.77
CA ILE A 129 -10.24 5.81 -16.89
C ILE A 129 -9.11 5.58 -17.90
N ILE A 130 -8.36 4.48 -17.77
CA ILE A 130 -7.27 4.13 -18.68
C ILE A 130 -7.81 3.98 -20.11
N LYS A 131 -8.94 3.30 -20.29
CA LYS A 131 -9.56 3.17 -21.61
C LYS A 131 -9.96 4.52 -22.21
N GLU A 132 -10.51 5.43 -21.43
CA GLU A 132 -10.86 6.78 -21.90
C GLU A 132 -9.62 7.60 -22.27
N GLN A 133 -8.57 7.53 -21.46
CA GLN A 133 -7.27 8.18 -21.71
C GLN A 133 -6.63 7.69 -23.00
N LEU A 134 -6.53 6.38 -23.21
CA LEU A 134 -5.97 5.79 -24.43
C LEU A 134 -6.72 6.16 -25.70
N ASN A 135 -8.02 6.45 -25.59
CA ASN A 135 -8.86 6.88 -26.71
C ASN A 135 -8.92 8.40 -26.88
N GLY A 136 -8.19 9.18 -26.08
CA GLY A 136 -8.21 10.65 -26.13
C GLY A 136 -9.57 11.26 -25.78
N LYS A 137 -10.37 10.59 -24.93
CA LYS A 137 -11.75 10.99 -24.58
C LYS A 137 -11.85 11.80 -23.28
N ILE A 138 -10.72 12.20 -22.71
CA ILE A 138 -10.68 12.97 -21.46
C ILE A 138 -10.41 14.44 -21.81
N ASP A 139 -11.49 15.23 -21.83
CA ASP A 139 -11.43 16.69 -21.87
C ASP A 139 -11.50 17.27 -20.44
N GLU A 140 -11.33 18.59 -20.30
CA GLU A 140 -11.38 19.26 -18.98
C GLU A 140 -12.70 19.00 -18.23
N LYS A 141 -13.82 18.96 -18.95
CA LYS A 141 -15.14 18.67 -18.38
C LYS A 141 -15.20 17.24 -17.84
N ARG A 142 -14.61 16.29 -18.54
CA ARG A 142 -14.52 14.89 -18.10
C ARG A 142 -13.57 14.75 -16.92
N THR A 143 -12.45 15.46 -16.91
CA THR A 143 -11.53 15.52 -15.76
C THR A 143 -12.27 15.93 -14.50
N GLY A 144 -13.02 17.04 -14.52
CA GLY A 144 -13.78 17.47 -13.34
C GLY A 144 -14.84 16.45 -12.87
N ARG A 145 -15.45 15.71 -13.80
CA ARG A 145 -16.36 14.60 -13.44
C ARG A 145 -15.62 13.43 -12.81
N LEU A 146 -14.44 13.10 -13.31
CA LEU A 146 -13.63 11.99 -12.78
C LEU A 146 -13.15 12.30 -11.36
N THR A 147 -12.75 13.53 -11.05
CA THR A 147 -12.38 13.97 -9.70
C THR A 147 -13.46 13.60 -8.67
N ASN A 148 -14.71 13.98 -8.93
CA ASN A 148 -15.84 13.65 -8.06
C ASN A 148 -16.09 12.13 -7.93
N ILE A 149 -15.73 11.33 -8.95
CA ILE A 149 -15.92 9.88 -8.94
C ILE A 149 -14.85 9.19 -8.09
N VAL A 150 -13.63 9.72 -8.07
CA VAL A 150 -12.48 9.09 -7.37
C VAL A 150 -12.33 9.55 -5.92
N GLU A 151 -13.03 10.60 -5.50
CA GLU A 151 -13.06 11.14 -4.13
C GLU A 151 -13.96 10.34 -3.16
N VAL A 152 -14.48 9.18 -3.57
CA VAL A 152 -15.45 8.36 -2.81
C VAL A 152 -14.80 7.19 -2.07
#